data_AF-A0A7J3D7F8-F1
#
_entry.id   AF-A0A7J3D7F8-F1
#
_cell.length_a   1.000
_cell.length_b   1.000
_cell.length_c   1.000
_cell.angle_alpha   90.00
_cell.angle_beta   90.00
_cell.angle_gamma   90.00
#
_symmetry.space_group_name_H-M   'P 1'
#
loop_
_entity.id
_entity.type
_entity.pdbx_description
1 polymer ?
#
loop_
_entity_poly.entity_id
_entity_poly.type
_entity_poly.pdbx_seq_one_letter_code
_entity_poly.pdbx_strand_id
1 'polypeptide(L)'
;VIYYLILSAAGITPRTPELEGRELWKLLYGFASASVWEEIVSRMLLIGIPLLIIDKARRRGRSLKNYFLGGNFSLGKFEITFLIISSIFFSSAHFFSWDAFKLLPTFVAGLALGYLFLTQGIYASIMLHFMVDYLSIPTEVFSGLTSLILMGLIIFAWVAVGFLYFINYTAKAIGFLIGRKIWPDSITVEKEEDKSSTIYNPAQMDIRHGDQQNRPGSFGFACPYCGYTGARYRDGRFECLRCGRIIN
;
A
#
# COMPACT_ATOMS: atom_id res chain seq x y z
N VAL A 1 -13.88 -17.25 3.71
CA VAL A 1 -14.96 -18.12 4.24
C VAL A 1 -16.17 -18.17 3.31
N ILE A 2 -16.90 -17.06 3.10
CA ILE A 2 -18.11 -17.03 2.24
C ILE A 2 -17.86 -17.60 0.83
N TYR A 3 -16.76 -17.19 0.19
CA TYR A 3 -16.39 -17.70 -1.13
C TYR A 3 -16.19 -19.24 -1.17
N TYR A 4 -15.59 -19.82 -0.13
CA TYR A 4 -15.43 -21.28 -0.02
C TYR A 4 -16.76 -22.00 0.24
N LEU A 5 -17.67 -21.38 1.00
CA LEU A 5 -19.02 -21.92 1.19
C LEU A 5 -19.81 -21.95 -0.12
N ILE A 6 -19.67 -20.93 -0.97
CA ILE A 6 -20.29 -20.88 -2.30
C ILE A 6 -19.73 -22.00 -3.19
N LEU A 7 -18.41 -22.20 -3.20
CA LEU A 7 -17.77 -23.27 -3.98
C LEU A 7 -18.23 -24.66 -3.50
N SER A 8 -18.28 -24.86 -2.19
CA SER A 8 -18.78 -26.11 -1.60
C SER A 8 -20.25 -26.36 -1.94
N ALA A 9 -21.10 -25.32 -1.91
CA ALA A 9 -22.50 -25.43 -2.30
C ALA A 9 -22.67 -25.71 -3.80
N ALA A 10 -21.72 -25.28 -4.63
CA ALA A 10 -21.65 -25.58 -6.05
C ALA A 10 -21.03 -26.97 -6.36
N GLY A 11 -20.67 -27.76 -5.33
CA GLY A 11 -20.05 -29.08 -5.51
C GLY A 11 -18.61 -29.05 -6.01
N ILE A 12 -17.94 -27.90 -5.93
CA ILE A 12 -16.55 -27.73 -6.38
C ILE A 12 -15.62 -28.06 -5.20
N THR A 13 -14.90 -29.18 -5.31
CA THR A 13 -13.84 -29.56 -4.35
C THR A 13 -12.52 -28.90 -4.76
N PRO A 14 -12.01 -27.93 -3.99
CA PRO A 14 -10.78 -27.23 -4.34
C PRO A 14 -9.56 -28.15 -4.18
N ARG A 15 -8.65 -28.22 -5.16
CA ARG A 15 -7.35 -28.88 -4.96
C ARG A 15 -6.45 -28.01 -4.10
N THR A 16 -5.86 -28.59 -3.08
CA THR A 16 -4.77 -27.98 -2.32
C THR A 16 -3.47 -28.68 -2.64
N PRO A 17 -2.31 -27.99 -2.56
CA PRO A 17 -1.02 -28.66 -2.63
C PRO A 17 -0.94 -29.80 -1.61
N GLU A 18 -0.17 -30.84 -1.94
CA GLU A 18 0.17 -31.89 -0.98
C GLU A 18 1.08 -31.31 0.11
N LEU A 19 0.44 -30.93 1.22
CA LEU A 19 1.09 -30.46 2.44
C LEU A 19 1.20 -31.60 3.48
N GLU A 20 0.35 -32.62 3.36
CA GLU A 20 0.35 -33.79 4.24
C GLU A 20 1.62 -34.64 4.05
N GLY A 21 2.20 -35.13 5.15
CA GLY A 21 3.41 -35.95 5.14
C GLY A 21 4.73 -35.18 5.05
N ARG A 22 4.71 -33.84 4.93
CA ARG A 22 5.94 -33.04 5.04
C ARG A 22 6.36 -32.92 6.50
N GLU A 23 7.66 -33.01 6.76
CA GLU A 23 8.22 -32.69 8.07
C GLU A 23 7.90 -31.22 8.43
N LEU A 24 7.45 -30.97 9.67
CA LEU A 24 6.99 -29.65 10.12
C LEU A 24 8.00 -28.52 9.83
N TRP A 25 9.29 -28.78 10.00
CA TRP A 25 10.32 -27.78 9.74
C TRP A 25 10.41 -27.40 8.24
N LYS A 26 10.17 -28.35 7.31
CA LYS A 26 10.13 -28.09 5.87
C LYS A 26 8.91 -27.24 5.51
N LEU A 27 7.79 -27.47 6.20
CA LEU A 27 6.58 -26.66 6.04
C LEU A 27 6.83 -25.22 6.48
N LEU A 28 7.33 -25.03 7.70
CA LEU A 28 7.69 -23.72 8.25
C LEU A 28 8.68 -22.98 7.35
N TYR A 29 9.80 -23.63 7.03
CA TYR A 29 10.81 -23.04 6.15
C TYR A 29 10.24 -22.71 4.76
N GLY A 30 9.40 -23.59 4.21
CA GLY A 30 8.76 -23.41 2.91
C GLY A 30 7.93 -22.14 2.85
N PHE A 31 7.05 -21.93 3.83
CA PHE A 31 6.26 -20.70 3.91
C PHE A 31 7.14 -19.46 4.12
N ALA A 32 8.08 -19.49 5.08
CA ALA A 32 8.97 -18.35 5.31
C ALA A 32 9.79 -17.96 4.06
N SER A 33 10.31 -18.97 3.37
CA SER A 33 11.09 -18.78 2.13
C SER A 33 10.20 -18.27 0.99
N ALA A 34 9.00 -18.81 0.83
CA ALA A 34 8.05 -18.38 -0.20
C ALA A 34 7.68 -16.90 -0.04
N SER A 35 7.33 -16.47 1.18
CA SER A 35 6.95 -15.07 1.44
C SER A 35 8.08 -14.07 1.09
N VAL A 36 9.34 -14.48 1.14
CA VAL A 36 10.48 -13.64 0.74
C VAL A 36 10.67 -13.66 -0.77
N TRP A 37 10.80 -14.84 -1.37
CA TRP A 37 11.16 -14.98 -2.78
C TRP A 37 10.05 -14.55 -3.72
N GLU A 38 8.80 -14.86 -3.38
CA GLU A 38 7.65 -14.45 -4.20
C GLU A 38 7.52 -12.92 -4.24
N GLU A 39 7.79 -12.23 -3.13
CA GLU A 39 7.79 -10.77 -3.10
C GLU A 39 8.99 -10.17 -3.83
N ILE A 40 10.19 -10.74 -3.68
CA ILE A 40 11.37 -10.29 -4.45
C ILE A 40 11.09 -10.39 -5.96
N VAL A 41 10.61 -11.54 -6.42
CA VAL A 41 10.34 -11.77 -7.85
C VAL A 41 9.19 -10.89 -8.32
N SER A 42 8.04 -10.92 -7.66
CA SER A 42 6.84 -10.21 -8.13
C SER A 42 6.94 -8.70 -7.99
N ARG A 43 7.68 -8.17 -7.01
CA ARG A 43 7.78 -6.72 -6.77
C ARG A 43 8.98 -6.10 -7.45
N MET A 44 10.16 -6.69 -7.32
CA MET A 44 11.36 -6.11 -7.94
C MET A 44 11.31 -6.28 -9.46
N LEU A 45 10.96 -7.46 -9.96
CA LEU A 45 10.98 -7.71 -11.40
C LEU A 45 9.75 -7.14 -12.13
N LEU A 46 8.54 -7.25 -11.55
CA LEU A 46 7.31 -6.85 -12.26
C LEU A 46 6.84 -5.42 -11.96
N ILE A 47 7.39 -4.77 -10.93
CA ILE A 47 7.05 -3.38 -10.58
C ILE A 47 8.31 -2.50 -10.58
N GLY A 48 9.30 -2.84 -9.76
CA GLY A 48 10.51 -2.05 -9.54
C GLY A 48 11.31 -1.76 -10.80
N ILE A 49 11.76 -2.81 -11.50
CA ILE A 49 12.58 -2.70 -12.71
C ILE A 49 11.82 -1.97 -13.84
N PRO A 50 10.55 -2.28 -14.15
CA PRO A 50 9.79 -1.54 -15.16
C PRO A 50 9.67 -0.05 -14.83
N LEU A 51 9.40 0.30 -13.56
CA LEU A 51 9.33 1.70 -13.13
C LEU A 51 10.69 2.39 -13.24
N LEU A 52 11.80 1.69 -12.94
CA LEU A 52 13.15 2.22 -13.11
C LEU A 52 13.43 2.58 -14.58
N ILE A 53 13.08 1.70 -15.51
CA ILE A 53 13.26 1.93 -16.94
C ILE A 53 12.47 3.17 -17.39
N ILE A 54 11.21 3.28 -16.96
CA ILE A 54 10.32 4.39 -17.34
C ILE A 54 10.78 5.71 -16.74
N ASP A 55 11.13 5.74 -15.46
CA ASP A 55 11.59 6.96 -14.81
C ASP A 55 12.95 7.42 -15.39
N LYS A 56 13.85 6.49 -15.74
CA LYS A 56 15.09 6.81 -16.45
C LYS A 56 14.82 7.38 -17.85
N ALA A 57 13.89 6.79 -18.61
CA ALA A 57 13.47 7.31 -19.91
C ALA A 57 12.83 8.71 -19.80
N ARG A 58 12.15 8.99 -18.69
CA ARG A 58 11.50 10.28 -18.38
C ARG A 58 12.40 11.28 -17.63
N ARG A 59 13.68 10.94 -17.43
CA ARG A 59 14.65 11.75 -16.70
C ARG A 59 14.18 12.16 -15.29
N ARG A 60 13.46 11.27 -14.61
CA ARG A 60 13.05 11.45 -13.21
C ARG A 60 14.16 10.95 -12.27
N GLY A 61 14.54 11.77 -11.30
CA GLY A 61 15.64 11.48 -10.37
C GLY A 61 15.18 10.88 -9.05
N ARG A 62 14.69 9.63 -9.06
CA ARG A 62 14.47 8.87 -7.81
C ARG A 62 15.71 8.02 -7.49
N SER A 63 15.90 7.69 -6.21
CA SER A 63 16.99 6.82 -5.78
C SER A 63 16.80 5.40 -6.31
N LEU A 64 17.89 4.77 -6.77
CA LEU A 64 17.88 3.36 -7.21
C LEU A 64 17.31 2.42 -6.14
N LYS A 65 17.56 2.73 -4.87
CA LYS A 65 17.07 1.94 -3.73
C LYS A 65 15.55 1.81 -3.73
N ASN A 66 14.81 2.83 -4.16
CA ASN A 66 13.34 2.79 -4.15
C ASN A 66 12.83 1.73 -5.13
N TYR A 67 13.47 1.52 -6.27
CA TYR A 67 13.02 0.52 -7.24
C TYR A 67 13.25 -0.92 -6.78
N PHE A 68 14.25 -1.15 -5.91
CA PHE A 68 14.59 -2.50 -5.42
C PHE A 68 14.02 -2.78 -4.03
N LEU A 69 14.06 -1.81 -3.12
CA LEU A 69 13.54 -1.92 -1.76
C LEU A 69 12.10 -1.42 -1.64
N GLY A 70 11.54 -0.82 -2.69
CA GLY A 70 10.23 -0.18 -2.66
C GLY A 70 10.19 1.12 -1.84
N GLY A 71 8.98 1.61 -1.60
CA GLY A 71 8.69 2.75 -0.75
C GLY A 71 8.80 4.12 -1.44
N ASN A 72 8.08 5.10 -0.89
CA ASN A 72 8.08 6.49 -1.34
C ASN A 72 7.62 6.71 -2.80
N PHE A 73 6.84 5.79 -3.37
CA PHE A 73 6.17 6.02 -4.65
C PHE A 73 4.84 6.73 -4.42
N SER A 74 4.57 7.75 -5.23
CA SER A 74 3.23 8.29 -5.40
C SER A 74 2.49 7.42 -6.43
N LEU A 75 1.25 7.03 -6.15
CA LEU A 75 0.43 6.25 -7.08
C LEU A 75 0.05 7.08 -8.31
N GLY A 76 0.86 6.97 -9.36
CA GLY A 76 0.57 7.50 -10.69
C GLY A 76 0.00 6.42 -11.61
N LYS A 77 -0.24 6.80 -12.87
CA LYS A 77 -0.77 5.90 -13.89
C LYS A 77 0.12 4.66 -14.08
N PHE A 78 1.44 4.84 -14.13
CA PHE A 78 2.38 3.74 -14.34
C PHE A 78 2.48 2.82 -13.12
N GLU A 79 2.56 3.40 -11.93
CA GLU A 79 2.59 2.66 -10.68
C GLU A 79 1.33 1.78 -10.53
N ILE A 80 0.15 2.33 -10.84
CA ILE A 80 -1.12 1.58 -10.83
C ILE A 80 -1.14 0.50 -11.93
N THR A 81 -0.67 0.80 -13.15
CA THR A 81 -0.63 -0.19 -14.23
C THR A 81 0.25 -1.38 -13.88
N PHE A 82 1.49 -1.16 -13.40
CA PHE A 82 2.37 -2.26 -13.01
C PHE A 82 1.89 -2.99 -11.75
N LEU A 83 1.24 -2.28 -10.83
CA LEU A 83 0.56 -2.91 -9.70
C LEU A 83 -0.49 -3.93 -10.17
N ILE A 84 -1.41 -3.52 -11.05
CA ILE A 84 -2.46 -4.40 -11.58
C ILE A 84 -1.86 -5.58 -12.34
N ILE A 85 -0.88 -5.32 -13.23
CA ILE A 85 -0.20 -6.37 -13.99
C ILE A 85 0.48 -7.37 -13.05
N SER A 86 1.27 -6.88 -12.09
CA SER A 86 1.95 -7.73 -11.09
C SER A 86 0.94 -8.58 -10.31
N SER A 87 -0.21 -8.02 -9.91
CA SER A 87 -1.26 -8.77 -9.21
C SER A 87 -1.91 -9.86 -10.07
N ILE A 88 -2.12 -9.62 -11.36
CA ILE A 88 -2.62 -10.64 -12.30
C ILE A 88 -1.62 -11.79 -12.39
N PHE A 89 -0.34 -11.50 -12.63
CA PHE A 89 0.70 -12.52 -12.70
C PHE A 89 0.85 -13.31 -11.40
N PHE A 90 0.83 -12.61 -10.25
CA PHE A 90 0.88 -13.23 -8.94
C PHE A 90 -0.29 -14.19 -8.71
N SER A 91 -1.50 -13.76 -9.07
CA SER A 91 -2.71 -14.59 -9.01
C SER A 91 -2.64 -15.81 -9.93
N SER A 92 -2.25 -15.61 -11.19
CA SER A 92 -2.12 -16.68 -12.18
C SER A 92 -1.05 -17.71 -11.78
N ALA A 93 0.03 -17.30 -11.11
CA ALA A 93 1.04 -18.24 -10.62
C ALA A 93 0.46 -19.22 -9.59
N HIS A 94 -0.50 -18.77 -8.78
CA HIS A 94 -1.17 -19.60 -7.77
C HIS A 94 -2.17 -20.60 -8.36
N PHE A 95 -2.67 -20.37 -9.58
CA PHE A 95 -3.60 -21.26 -10.26
C PHE A 95 -3.08 -22.69 -10.41
N PHE A 96 -1.80 -22.85 -10.78
CA PHE A 96 -1.22 -24.15 -11.06
C PHE A 96 -1.10 -25.05 -9.82
N SER A 97 -1.00 -24.44 -8.65
CA SER A 97 -0.84 -25.13 -7.36
C SER A 97 -2.12 -25.21 -6.53
N TRP A 98 -3.07 -24.28 -6.74
CA TRP A 98 -4.24 -24.09 -5.88
C TRP A 98 -5.53 -23.83 -6.68
N ASP A 99 -5.61 -24.22 -7.95
CA ASP A 99 -6.78 -24.08 -8.83
C ASP A 99 -7.34 -22.65 -9.03
N ALA A 100 -8.42 -22.56 -9.81
CA ALA A 100 -9.15 -21.33 -10.13
C ALA A 100 -9.65 -20.58 -8.89
N PHE A 101 -9.95 -21.29 -7.80
CA PHE A 101 -10.55 -20.65 -6.63
C PHE A 101 -9.59 -19.68 -5.94
N LYS A 102 -8.28 -19.94 -5.99
CA LYS A 102 -7.31 -19.01 -5.42
C LYS A 102 -7.08 -17.77 -6.26
N LEU A 103 -7.54 -17.71 -7.52
CA LEU A 103 -7.28 -16.56 -8.40
C LEU A 103 -7.77 -15.25 -7.77
N LEU A 104 -9.05 -15.17 -7.40
CA LEU A 104 -9.61 -13.92 -6.87
C LEU A 104 -8.97 -13.51 -5.52
N PRO A 105 -8.86 -14.37 -4.50
CA PRO A 105 -8.19 -14.03 -3.24
C PRO A 105 -6.74 -13.60 -3.43
N THR A 106 -5.96 -14.30 -4.25
CA THR A 106 -4.53 -13.99 -4.47
C THR A 106 -4.34 -12.75 -5.33
N PHE A 107 -5.27 -12.43 -6.24
CA PHE A 107 -5.26 -11.16 -6.96
C PHE A 107 -5.45 -9.99 -6.00
N VAL A 108 -6.44 -10.07 -5.09
CA VAL A 108 -6.68 -9.03 -4.07
C VAL A 108 -5.49 -8.91 -3.11
N ALA A 109 -4.92 -10.05 -2.68
CA ALA A 109 -3.70 -10.05 -1.88
C ALA A 109 -2.52 -9.40 -2.63
N GLY A 110 -2.33 -9.73 -3.92
CA GLY A 110 -1.31 -9.13 -4.77
C GLY A 110 -1.44 -7.61 -4.90
N LEU A 111 -2.68 -7.09 -4.99
CA LEU A 111 -2.92 -5.64 -4.97
C LEU A 111 -2.50 -5.00 -3.65
N ALA A 112 -2.83 -5.61 -2.51
CA ALA A 112 -2.43 -5.10 -1.19
C ALA A 112 -0.90 -5.15 -1.01
N LEU A 113 -0.27 -6.27 -1.36
CA LEU A 113 1.17 -6.49 -1.25
C LEU A 113 1.97 -5.56 -2.18
N GLY A 114 1.51 -5.39 -3.42
CA GLY A 114 2.12 -4.45 -4.37
C GLY A 114 1.93 -2.99 -3.97
N TYR A 115 0.78 -2.64 -3.39
CA TYR A 115 0.55 -1.31 -2.81
C TYR A 115 1.50 -1.02 -1.65
N LEU A 116 1.71 -1.99 -0.75
CA LEU A 116 2.69 -1.88 0.33
C LEU A 116 4.11 -1.76 -0.20
N PHE A 117 4.48 -2.51 -1.24
CA PHE A 117 5.78 -2.36 -1.88
C PHE A 117 6.01 -0.93 -2.39
N LEU A 118 5.03 -0.34 -3.07
CA LEU A 118 5.14 1.02 -3.59
C LEU A 118 5.19 2.08 -2.49
N THR A 119 4.41 1.92 -1.42
CA THR A 119 4.25 2.95 -0.38
C THR A 119 5.22 2.80 0.78
N GLN A 120 5.36 1.59 1.33
CA GLN A 120 6.12 1.26 2.53
C GLN A 120 7.42 0.48 2.27
N GLY A 121 7.51 -0.21 1.14
CA GLY A 121 8.67 -0.99 0.74
C GLY A 121 8.49 -2.51 0.83
N ILE A 122 9.52 -3.22 0.38
CA ILE A 122 9.53 -4.69 0.23
C ILE A 122 9.40 -5.41 1.57
N TYR A 123 10.00 -4.86 2.64
CA TYR A 123 9.89 -5.43 3.99
C TYR A 123 8.45 -5.51 4.47
N ALA A 124 7.66 -4.44 4.29
CA ALA A 124 6.25 -4.44 4.67
C ALA A 124 5.44 -5.47 3.87
N SER A 125 5.77 -5.62 2.58
CA SER A 125 5.15 -6.62 1.71
C SER A 125 5.46 -8.04 2.16
N ILE A 126 6.75 -8.35 2.41
CA ILE A 126 7.19 -9.66 2.92
C ILE A 126 6.54 -9.97 4.27
N MET A 127 6.48 -9.01 5.20
CA MET A 127 5.86 -9.22 6.51
C MET A 127 4.36 -9.52 6.40
N LEU A 128 3.63 -8.83 5.51
CA LEU A 128 2.22 -9.13 5.30
C LEU A 128 2.02 -10.50 4.64
N HIS A 129 2.84 -10.85 3.64
CA HIS A 129 2.78 -12.16 2.99
C HIS A 129 3.05 -13.28 4.01
N PHE A 130 4.13 -13.14 4.78
CA PHE A 130 4.49 -14.04 5.87
C PHE A 130 3.35 -14.21 6.87
N MET A 131 2.74 -13.11 7.32
CA MET A 131 1.61 -13.15 8.27
C MET A 131 0.43 -13.95 7.71
N VAL A 132 0.10 -13.79 6.43
CA VAL A 132 -1.02 -14.50 5.78
C VAL A 132 -0.70 -15.98 5.63
N ASP A 133 0.50 -16.33 5.19
CA ASP A 133 0.95 -17.73 5.04
C ASP A 133 0.94 -18.48 6.37
N TYR A 134 1.36 -17.80 7.43
CA TYR A 134 1.46 -18.40 8.76
C TYR A 134 0.12 -18.43 9.52
N LEU A 135 -0.96 -17.88 8.97
CA LEU A 135 -2.24 -17.84 9.69
C LEU A 135 -2.77 -19.25 10.01
N SER A 136 -2.46 -20.24 9.18
CA SER A 136 -2.84 -21.65 9.41
C SER A 136 -1.77 -22.50 10.10
N ILE A 137 -0.57 -21.98 10.34
CA ILE A 137 0.53 -22.77 10.91
C ILE A 137 0.34 -23.14 12.38
N PRO A 138 -0.20 -22.27 13.26
CA PRO A 138 -0.29 -22.62 14.68
C PRO A 138 -1.14 -23.86 14.97
N THR A 139 -2.12 -24.20 14.11
CA THR A 139 -2.88 -25.46 14.26
C THR A 139 -2.08 -26.70 13.91
N GLU A 140 -1.04 -26.57 13.09
CA GLU A 140 -0.07 -27.64 12.79
C GLU A 140 0.96 -27.82 13.91
N VAL A 141 1.38 -26.71 14.54
CA VAL A 141 2.40 -26.73 15.61
C VAL A 141 1.79 -27.15 16.95
N PHE A 142 0.64 -26.58 17.30
CA PHE A 142 -0.07 -26.85 18.54
C PHE A 142 -1.31 -27.68 18.21
N SER A 143 -1.15 -29.00 18.11
CA SER A 143 -2.28 -29.89 17.85
C SER A 143 -3.18 -29.99 19.08
N GLY A 144 -4.47 -29.66 18.96
CA GLY A 144 -5.43 -29.81 20.04
C GLY A 144 -6.73 -29.01 19.84
N LEU A 145 -7.77 -29.37 20.58
CA LEU A 145 -9.06 -28.67 20.52
C LEU A 145 -8.93 -27.23 21.04
N THR A 146 -8.16 -27.01 22.10
CA THR A 146 -7.96 -25.69 22.70
C THR A 146 -7.27 -24.71 21.74
N SER A 147 -6.19 -25.13 21.07
CA SER A 147 -5.49 -24.29 20.08
C SER A 147 -6.36 -23.99 18.87
N LEU A 148 -7.15 -24.98 18.41
CA LEU A 148 -8.13 -24.79 17.34
C LEU A 148 -9.18 -23.72 17.69
N ILE A 149 -9.77 -23.81 18.89
CA ILE A 149 -10.76 -22.83 19.36
C ILE A 149 -10.14 -21.43 19.47
N LEU A 150 -8.96 -21.32 20.09
CA LEU A 150 -8.28 -20.04 20.25
C LEU A 150 -7.91 -19.41 18.90
N MET A 151 -7.36 -20.18 17.97
CA MET A 151 -7.05 -19.68 16.63
C MET A 151 -8.32 -19.27 15.87
N GLY A 152 -9.39 -20.04 15.99
CA GLY A 152 -10.71 -19.68 15.45
C GLY A 152 -11.19 -18.32 15.96
N LEU A 153 -11.12 -18.09 17.27
CA LEU A 153 -11.51 -16.81 17.88
C LEU A 153 -10.65 -15.64 17.40
N ILE A 154 -9.33 -15.83 17.27
CA ILE A 154 -8.41 -14.81 16.76
C ILE A 154 -8.75 -14.45 15.30
N ILE A 155 -8.96 -15.46 14.45
CA ILE A 155 -9.33 -15.26 13.05
C ILE A 155 -10.69 -14.55 12.96
N PHE A 156 -11.68 -14.91 13.80
CA PHE A 156 -12.97 -14.22 13.82
C PHE A 156 -12.85 -12.76 14.25
N ALA A 157 -12.06 -12.46 15.28
CA ALA A 157 -11.79 -11.09 15.69
C ALA A 157 -11.13 -10.29 14.56
N TRP A 158 -10.14 -10.88 13.88
CA TRP A 158 -9.47 -10.27 12.73
C TRP A 158 -10.44 -10.00 11.57
N VAL A 159 -11.27 -10.98 11.21
CA VAL A 159 -12.30 -10.84 10.17
C VAL A 159 -13.31 -9.76 10.56
N ALA A 160 -13.73 -9.67 11.83
CA ALA A 160 -14.66 -8.64 12.29
C ALA A 160 -14.08 -7.23 12.11
N VAL A 161 -12.82 -7.01 12.50
CA VAL A 161 -12.13 -5.73 12.28
C VAL A 161 -12.01 -5.43 10.78
N GLY A 162 -11.56 -6.40 9.99
CA GLY A 162 -11.44 -6.26 8.54
C GLY A 162 -12.78 -5.97 7.85
N PHE A 163 -13.88 -6.54 8.35
CA PHE A 163 -15.22 -6.35 7.82
C PHE A 163 -15.73 -4.91 7.98
N LEU A 164 -15.42 -4.26 9.12
CA LEU A 164 -15.74 -2.84 9.33
C LEU A 164 -15.05 -1.95 8.28
N TYR A 165 -13.76 -2.19 8.04
CA TYR A 165 -13.02 -1.49 7.00
C TYR A 165 -13.54 -1.83 5.60
N PHE A 166 -13.88 -3.08 5.34
CA PHE A 166 -14.45 -3.51 4.07
C PHE A 166 -15.75 -2.77 3.76
N ILE A 167 -16.69 -2.66 4.71
CA ILE A 167 -17.93 -1.88 4.55
C ILE A 167 -17.59 -0.42 4.23
N ASN A 168 -16.72 0.19 5.04
CA ASN A 168 -16.37 1.59 4.91
C ASN A 168 -15.76 1.90 3.53
N TYR A 169 -14.74 1.14 3.11
CA TYR A 169 -14.10 1.36 1.81
C TYR A 169 -14.98 0.97 0.63
N THR A 170 -15.82 -0.06 0.76
CA THR A 170 -16.79 -0.42 -0.27
C THR A 170 -17.81 0.70 -0.46
N ALA A 171 -18.36 1.27 0.62
CA ALA A 171 -19.29 2.39 0.53
C ALA A 171 -18.63 3.62 -0.11
N LYS A 172 -17.36 3.92 0.20
CA LYS A 172 -16.59 4.98 -0.45
C LYS A 172 -16.34 4.71 -1.93
N ALA A 173 -15.99 3.47 -2.30
CA ALA A 173 -15.77 3.08 -3.69
C ALA A 173 -17.06 3.19 -4.51
N ILE A 174 -18.18 2.69 -4.00
CA ILE A 174 -19.49 2.83 -4.65
C ILE A 174 -19.86 4.31 -4.75
N GLY A 175 -19.64 5.09 -3.69
CA GLY A 175 -19.94 6.51 -3.70
C GLY A 175 -19.14 7.29 -4.74
N PHE A 176 -17.86 6.95 -4.90
CA PHE A 176 -17.01 7.47 -5.96
C PHE A 176 -17.56 7.12 -7.35
N LEU A 177 -17.95 5.87 -7.57
CA LEU A 177 -18.49 5.41 -8.86
C LEU A 177 -19.84 6.06 -9.23
N ILE A 178 -20.69 6.29 -8.23
CA ILE A 178 -22.02 6.91 -8.41
C ILE A 178 -21.94 8.45 -8.38
N GLY A 179 -20.78 9.02 -8.02
CA GLY A 179 -20.62 10.46 -7.84
C GLY A 179 -21.42 11.02 -6.65
N ARG A 180 -21.74 10.19 -5.66
CA ARG A 180 -22.52 10.55 -4.47
C ARG A 180 -21.85 10.01 -3.21
N LYS A 181 -21.87 10.78 -2.12
CA LYS A 181 -21.32 10.33 -0.84
C LYS A 181 -22.30 9.37 -0.15
N ILE A 182 -21.89 8.11 0.05
CA ILE A 182 -22.73 7.06 0.65
C ILE A 182 -22.43 6.83 2.13
N TRP A 183 -21.23 7.23 2.60
CA TRP A 183 -20.80 7.03 3.98
C TRP A 183 -20.22 8.32 4.58
N PRO A 184 -20.52 8.65 5.85
CA PRO A 184 -19.91 9.79 6.53
C PRO A 184 -18.42 9.54 6.73
N ASP A 185 -17.59 10.53 6.37
CA ASP A 185 -16.17 10.49 6.73
C ASP A 185 -16.08 10.82 8.23
N SER A 186 -16.05 9.78 9.06
CA SER A 186 -15.94 9.79 10.52
C SER A 186 -17.18 10.25 11.31
N ILE A 187 -17.32 9.67 12.51
CA ILE A 187 -17.99 10.30 13.65
C ILE A 187 -17.27 11.65 13.82
N THR A 188 -17.99 12.72 13.52
CA THR A 188 -17.63 14.04 13.94
C THR A 188 -17.40 13.99 15.45
N VAL A 189 -16.14 13.94 15.87
CA VAL A 189 -15.78 14.86 16.95
C VAL A 189 -15.97 16.22 16.28
N GLU A 190 -17.18 16.74 16.40
CA GLU A 190 -17.42 18.16 16.23
C GLU A 190 -16.35 18.80 17.12
N LYS A 191 -15.29 19.32 16.48
CA LYS A 191 -14.66 20.51 17.04
C LYS A 191 -15.83 21.47 17.13
N GLU A 192 -16.39 21.64 18.33
CA GLU A 192 -17.18 22.80 18.65
C GLU A 192 -16.47 23.97 17.97
N GLU A 193 -17.16 24.56 16.99
CA GLU A 193 -16.79 25.87 16.49
C GLU A 193 -16.81 26.78 17.71
N ASP A 194 -15.65 26.98 18.32
CA ASP A 194 -15.41 28.08 19.22
C ASP A 194 -15.63 29.35 18.39
N LYS A 195 -16.86 29.85 18.43
CA LYS A 195 -17.27 31.18 17.98
C LYS A 195 -16.67 32.20 18.93
N SER A 196 -15.34 32.26 19.02
CA SER A 196 -14.62 33.35 19.68
C SER A 196 -13.13 33.29 19.36
N SER A 197 -12.75 33.72 18.17
CA SER A 197 -11.62 34.66 18.01
C SER A 197 -11.40 34.98 16.54
N THR A 198 -11.66 36.23 16.20
CA THR A 198 -11.04 36.92 15.08
C THR A 198 -9.52 36.81 15.19
N ILE A 199 -8.92 35.87 14.47
CA ILE A 199 -7.48 35.86 14.16
C ILE A 199 -7.34 35.85 12.64
N TYR A 200 -6.86 36.97 12.12
CA TYR A 200 -6.53 37.22 10.73
C TYR A 200 -5.64 36.09 10.16
N ASN A 201 -6.11 35.38 9.12
CA ASN A 201 -5.32 34.36 8.43
C ASN A 201 -5.27 34.66 6.92
N PRO A 202 -4.19 35.29 6.42
CA PRO A 202 -4.06 35.64 5.01
C PRO A 202 -3.43 34.47 4.26
N ALA A 203 -4.21 33.44 3.91
CA ALA A 203 -3.71 32.34 3.09
C ALA A 203 -4.82 31.58 2.35
N GLN A 204 -5.63 32.29 1.57
CA GLN A 204 -6.28 31.71 0.40
C GLN A 204 -5.81 32.50 -0.82
N MET A 205 -4.70 32.06 -1.42
CA MET A 205 -4.40 32.38 -2.81
C MET A 205 -4.23 31.08 -3.60
N ASP A 206 -5.21 30.91 -4.48
CA ASP A 206 -5.32 29.97 -5.59
C ASP A 206 -4.03 29.98 -6.44
N ILE A 207 -3.27 28.87 -6.41
CA ILE A 207 -2.10 28.68 -7.27
C ILE A 207 -2.56 27.89 -8.51
N ARG A 208 -3.07 28.62 -9.49
CA ARG A 208 -3.00 28.19 -10.89
C ARG A 208 -1.59 28.46 -11.40
N HIS A 209 -0.92 27.41 -11.87
CA HIS A 209 0.34 27.50 -12.58
C HIS A 209 0.21 28.36 -13.85
N GLY A 210 0.98 29.43 -13.89
CA GLY A 210 1.19 30.28 -15.07
C GLY A 210 1.81 31.60 -14.62
N ASP A 211 3.08 31.81 -14.94
CA ASP A 211 3.78 33.10 -14.85
C ASP A 211 3.83 33.79 -13.47
N GLN A 212 4.82 33.40 -12.66
CA GLN A 212 5.29 34.20 -11.52
C GLN A 212 6.81 34.41 -11.52
N GLN A 213 7.40 34.66 -12.68
CA GLN A 213 8.58 35.52 -12.72
C GLN A 213 8.06 36.97 -12.72
N ASN A 214 8.44 37.75 -11.70
CA ASN A 214 8.18 39.19 -11.56
C ASN A 214 6.74 39.64 -11.28
N ARG A 215 6.18 39.29 -10.11
CA ARG A 215 5.13 40.14 -9.49
C ARG A 215 5.65 40.79 -8.21
N PRO A 216 5.71 42.13 -8.12
CA PRO A 216 6.04 42.83 -6.89
C PRO A 216 4.88 42.64 -5.92
N GLY A 217 5.03 41.74 -4.94
CA GLY A 217 4.00 41.47 -3.93
C GLY A 217 3.87 40.03 -3.42
N SER A 218 4.60 39.05 -3.97
CA SER A 218 4.62 37.69 -3.40
C SER A 218 5.52 37.65 -2.15
N PHE A 219 4.92 37.67 -0.96
CA PHE A 219 5.65 37.48 0.29
C PHE A 219 6.01 36.01 0.47
N GLY A 220 7.30 35.68 0.34
CA GLY A 220 7.82 34.35 0.60
C GLY A 220 9.19 34.13 -0.04
N PHE A 221 10.09 33.46 0.66
CA PHE A 221 11.36 33.03 0.10
C PHE A 221 11.13 31.85 -0.86
N ALA A 222 11.65 31.94 -2.08
CA ALA A 222 11.73 30.83 -3.01
C ALA A 222 13.16 30.76 -3.57
N CYS A 223 13.84 29.63 -3.36
CA CYS A 223 15.20 29.45 -3.85
C CYS A 223 15.22 29.44 -5.40
N PRO A 224 15.95 30.36 -6.07
CA PRO A 224 15.98 30.43 -7.54
C PRO A 224 16.68 29.22 -8.17
N TYR A 225 17.43 28.43 -7.40
CA TYR A 225 18.19 27.29 -7.90
C TYR A 225 17.44 25.95 -7.78
N CYS A 226 16.57 25.78 -6.79
CA CYS A 226 15.92 24.49 -6.53
C CYS A 226 14.42 24.57 -6.23
N GLY A 227 13.83 25.77 -6.24
CA GLY A 227 12.40 25.99 -6.00
C GLY A 227 11.93 25.71 -4.57
N TYR A 228 12.84 25.41 -3.64
CA TYR A 228 12.49 25.16 -2.24
C TYR A 228 12.19 26.47 -1.50
N THR A 229 11.16 26.44 -0.67
CA THR A 229 10.62 27.62 0.02
C THR A 229 11.13 27.77 1.45
N GLY A 230 11.91 26.81 1.96
CA GLY A 230 12.57 26.93 3.26
C GLY A 230 13.95 27.55 3.15
N ALA A 231 14.18 28.62 3.93
CA ALA A 231 15.49 29.22 4.15
C ALA A 231 15.79 29.43 5.63
N ARG A 232 17.08 29.50 5.94
CA ARG A 232 17.62 30.03 7.19
C ARG A 232 18.21 31.41 6.92
N TYR A 233 17.90 32.40 7.74
CA TYR A 233 18.52 33.72 7.64
C TYR A 233 19.84 33.74 8.41
N ARG A 234 20.93 34.13 7.75
CA ARG A 234 22.27 34.19 8.34
C ARG A 234 23.04 35.37 7.76
N ASP A 235 23.59 36.23 8.62
CA ASP A 235 24.43 37.37 8.24
C ASP A 235 23.83 38.25 7.13
N GLY A 236 22.54 38.59 7.26
CA GLY A 236 21.86 39.46 6.30
C GLY A 236 21.36 38.76 5.03
N ARG A 237 21.55 37.44 4.90
CA ARG A 237 21.28 36.68 3.67
C ARG A 237 20.45 35.44 3.93
N PHE A 238 19.76 34.95 2.91
CA PHE A 238 18.96 33.72 3.00
C PHE A 238 19.74 32.51 2.50
N GLU A 239 19.95 31.52 3.37
CA GLU A 239 20.53 30.22 3.01
C GLU A 239 19.42 29.20 2.78
N CYS A 240 19.33 28.62 1.58
CA CYS A 240 18.32 27.61 1.29
C CYS A 240 18.61 26.30 2.05
N LEU A 241 17.63 25.80 2.81
CA LEU A 241 17.78 24.58 3.62
C LEU A 241 17.90 23.28 2.80
N ARG A 242 17.49 23.30 1.52
CA ARG A 242 17.59 22.13 0.65
C ARG A 242 18.92 22.04 -0.07
N CYS A 243 19.37 23.14 -0.69
CA CYS A 243 20.58 23.14 -1.53
C CYS A 243 21.80 23.85 -0.92
N GLY A 244 21.65 24.44 0.28
CA GLY A 244 22.75 25.11 0.99
C GLY A 244 23.25 26.40 0.34
N ARG A 245 22.57 26.91 -0.70
CA ARG A 245 23.01 28.13 -1.40
C ARG A 245 22.52 29.38 -0.68
N ILE A 246 23.41 30.35 -0.58
CA ILE A 246 23.13 31.69 -0.04
C ILE A 246 22.60 32.58 -1.17
N ILE A 247 21.48 33.23 -0.92
CA ILE A 247 20.76 34.13 -1.82
C ILE A 247 20.69 35.50 -1.14
N ASN A 248 21.11 36.52 -1.89
CA ASN A 248 21.03 37.92 -1.48
C ASN A 248 19.59 38.43 -1.60
#